data_AF-A0A0U3PL49-F1
#
_entry.id   AF-A0A0U3PL49-F1
#
_cell.length_a   1.000
_cell.length_b   1.000
_cell.length_c   1.000
_cell.angle_alpha   90.00
_cell.angle_beta   90.00
_cell.angle_gamma   90.00
#
_symmetry.space_group_name_H-M   'P 1'
#
loop_
_entity.id
_entity.type
_entity.pdbx_description
1 polymer ?
#
loop_
_entity_poly.entity_id
_entity_poly.type
_entity_poly.pdbx_seq_one_letter_code
_entity_poly.pdbx_strand_id
1 'polypeptide(L)'
;MATDAPRSIPDPDPRKRISDNDKAHQRRTSEMERGAPQRSMSISDDTGRGIRVDENGFRTVNAAGDTVGIFQTSDGTFVIKDAAGTPMARFGELLSDPGNFGGEIWDDINSVWVKLVTGASTSWAAVTGKPTTFAPTAHTHAGSDVTSTVALADGSAYAFNNNVAGTTFYAVWVGNDGGNHLGKNTSSMRYKENVRPYGVDPAKVLQLEPKIFDRKPVRIPTPEGQEGPDQMVTGATDEYGLIAEEVHQLVPEIVVWYDDQIDGIRYDLLALALLDVAKDQDRQLKEHTEQIAALQAAVEAMGGTL
;
A
#
# COMPACT_ATOMS: atom_id res chain seq x y z
N MET A 1 11.44 -133.52 -20.08
CA MET A 1 10.90 -132.59 -21.09
C MET A 1 9.54 -132.12 -20.62
N ALA A 2 9.47 -130.91 -20.06
CA ALA A 2 8.23 -130.19 -19.81
C ALA A 2 8.55 -128.70 -19.87
N THR A 3 7.84 -128.02 -20.76
CA THR A 3 8.08 -126.69 -21.32
C THR A 3 7.67 -125.57 -20.38
N ASP A 4 8.55 -124.58 -20.26
CA ASP A 4 8.31 -123.28 -19.63
C ASP A 4 7.41 -122.42 -20.54
N ALA A 5 6.28 -121.96 -20.01
CA ALA A 5 5.39 -121.02 -20.68
C ALA A 5 5.19 -119.81 -19.75
N PRO A 6 5.65 -118.60 -20.10
CA PRO A 6 5.47 -117.43 -19.25
C PRO A 6 3.99 -117.01 -19.24
N ARG A 7 3.40 -116.95 -18.04
CA ARG A 7 2.03 -116.43 -17.83
C ARG A 7 2.04 -114.91 -18.06
N SER A 8 1.27 -114.46 -19.04
CA SER A 8 1.13 -113.04 -19.41
C SER A 8 0.51 -112.23 -18.28
N ILE A 9 1.11 -111.08 -17.98
CA ILE A 9 0.50 -110.02 -17.16
C ILE A 9 -0.83 -109.61 -17.85
N PRO A 10 -1.97 -109.57 -17.14
CA PRO A 10 -3.23 -109.12 -17.74
C PRO A 10 -3.10 -107.66 -18.20
N ASP A 11 -3.27 -107.43 -19.50
CA ASP A 11 -3.36 -106.09 -20.09
C ASP A 11 -4.52 -105.33 -19.42
N PRO A 12 -4.29 -104.17 -18.78
CA PRO A 12 -5.34 -103.45 -18.09
C PRO A 12 -6.44 -103.02 -19.05
N ASP A 13 -7.70 -103.25 -18.64
CA ASP A 13 -8.94 -102.93 -19.37
C ASP A 13 -8.81 -101.65 -20.22
N PRO A 14 -9.00 -101.73 -21.55
CA PRO A 14 -8.82 -100.59 -22.45
C PRO A 14 -9.67 -99.37 -22.08
N ARG A 15 -10.83 -99.56 -21.45
CA ARG A 15 -11.67 -98.43 -20.96
C ARG A 15 -11.04 -97.72 -19.77
N LYS A 16 -10.43 -98.47 -18.85
CA LYS A 16 -9.70 -97.91 -17.72
C LYS A 16 -8.46 -97.15 -18.21
N ARG A 17 -7.75 -97.68 -19.21
CA ARG A 17 -6.62 -96.99 -19.84
C ARG A 17 -7.03 -95.67 -20.47
N ILE A 18 -8.16 -95.62 -21.20
CA ILE A 18 -8.69 -94.38 -21.78
C ILE A 18 -9.07 -93.39 -20.69
N SER A 19 -9.81 -93.80 -19.65
CA SER A 19 -10.18 -92.92 -18.54
C SER A 19 -8.96 -92.38 -17.78
N ASP A 20 -7.93 -93.21 -17.56
CA ASP A 20 -6.71 -92.79 -16.89
C ASP A 20 -5.91 -91.82 -17.77
N ASN A 21 -5.91 -92.03 -19.09
CA ASN A 21 -5.33 -91.10 -20.06
C ASN A 21 -6.09 -89.77 -20.09
N ASP A 22 -7.42 -89.79 -20.09
CA ASP A 22 -8.27 -88.59 -20.07
C ASP A 22 -8.04 -87.78 -18.79
N LYS A 23 -7.96 -88.45 -17.62
CA LYS A 23 -7.62 -87.77 -16.36
C LYS A 23 -6.21 -87.21 -16.38
N ALA A 24 -5.25 -87.92 -16.97
CA ALA A 24 -3.87 -87.44 -17.12
C ALA A 24 -3.78 -86.29 -18.14
N HIS A 25 -4.60 -86.31 -19.18
CA HIS A 25 -4.75 -85.19 -20.11
C HIS A 25 -5.35 -83.99 -19.39
N GLN A 26 -6.51 -84.13 -18.73
CA GLN A 26 -7.14 -83.06 -17.94
C GLN A 26 -6.20 -82.45 -16.89
N ARG A 27 -5.42 -83.28 -16.18
CA ARG A 27 -4.39 -82.80 -15.25
C ARG A 27 -3.34 -81.97 -15.96
N ARG A 28 -2.74 -82.49 -17.03
CA ARG A 28 -1.74 -81.75 -17.84
C ARG A 28 -2.31 -80.46 -18.40
N THR A 29 -3.56 -80.46 -18.87
CA THR A 29 -4.22 -79.23 -19.33
C THR A 29 -4.36 -78.23 -18.20
N SER A 30 -4.83 -78.65 -17.02
CA SER A 30 -4.95 -77.75 -15.87
C SER A 30 -3.60 -77.24 -15.33
N GLU A 31 -2.54 -78.05 -15.43
CA GLU A 31 -1.17 -77.66 -15.07
C GLU A 31 -0.59 -76.68 -16.10
N MET A 32 -0.84 -76.89 -17.39
CA MET A 32 -0.47 -75.96 -18.46
C MET A 32 -1.24 -74.64 -18.37
N GLU A 33 -2.54 -74.67 -18.04
CA GLU A 33 -3.34 -73.46 -17.82
C GLU A 33 -2.88 -72.68 -16.59
N ARG A 34 -2.47 -73.36 -15.52
CA ARG A 34 -1.95 -72.73 -14.30
C ARG A 34 -0.51 -72.20 -14.45
N GLY A 35 0.30 -72.82 -15.31
CA GLY A 35 1.69 -72.46 -15.59
C GLY A 35 1.90 -71.55 -16.81
N ALA A 36 0.86 -71.30 -17.60
CA ALA A 36 0.93 -70.38 -18.74
C ALA A 36 1.21 -68.95 -18.23
N PRO A 37 2.31 -68.30 -18.66
CA PRO A 37 2.51 -66.90 -18.36
C PRO A 37 1.33 -66.13 -18.96
N GLN A 38 0.57 -65.41 -18.14
CA GLN A 38 -0.53 -64.56 -18.61
C GLN A 38 0.06 -63.37 -19.38
N ARG A 39 0.46 -63.60 -20.63
CA ARG A 39 1.07 -62.61 -21.53
C ARG A 39 0.05 -61.62 -22.10
N SER A 40 -1.22 -61.97 -22.03
CA SER A 40 -2.33 -61.13 -22.47
C SER A 40 -3.55 -61.42 -21.60
N MET A 41 -4.09 -60.39 -20.95
CA MET A 41 -5.39 -60.45 -20.27
C MET A 41 -6.40 -59.67 -21.11
N SER A 42 -7.51 -60.29 -21.47
CA SER A 42 -8.60 -59.62 -22.20
C SER A 42 -9.94 -59.88 -21.56
N ILE A 43 -10.73 -58.82 -21.38
CA ILE A 43 -12.17 -58.90 -21.11
C ILE A 43 -12.89 -58.35 -22.32
N SER A 44 -13.82 -59.12 -22.89
CA SER A 44 -14.57 -58.70 -24.07
C SER A 44 -16.03 -59.12 -23.97
N ASP A 45 -16.91 -58.33 -24.58
CA ASP A 45 -18.31 -58.68 -24.74
C ASP A 45 -18.51 -59.69 -25.89
N ASP A 46 -19.77 -60.07 -26.12
CA ASP A 46 -20.18 -60.99 -27.19
C ASP A 46 -19.97 -60.42 -28.60
N THR A 47 -19.73 -59.11 -28.70
CA THR A 47 -19.41 -58.42 -29.97
C THR A 47 -17.90 -58.27 -30.21
N GLY A 48 -17.05 -58.73 -29.28
CA GLY A 48 -15.59 -58.64 -29.38
C GLY A 48 -15.00 -57.30 -28.94
N ARG A 49 -15.81 -56.36 -28.45
CA ARG A 49 -15.34 -55.11 -27.86
C ARG A 49 -14.82 -55.38 -26.46
N GLY A 50 -13.77 -54.67 -26.04
CA GLY A 50 -13.20 -54.99 -24.75
C GLY A 50 -11.95 -54.22 -24.36
N ILE A 51 -11.35 -54.68 -23.27
CA ILE A 51 -10.09 -54.20 -22.73
C ILE A 51 -9.05 -55.31 -22.91
N ARG A 52 -7.84 -54.94 -23.34
CA ARG A 52 -6.69 -55.83 -23.44
C ARG A 52 -5.50 -55.21 -22.72
N VAL A 53 -4.72 -56.05 -22.05
CA VAL A 53 -3.43 -55.70 -21.44
C VAL A 53 -2.36 -56.58 -22.08
N ASP A 54 -1.32 -55.95 -22.62
CA ASP A 54 -0.16 -56.60 -23.24
C ASP A 54 1.13 -55.78 -23.04
N GLU A 55 2.21 -56.16 -23.74
CA GLU A 55 3.52 -55.52 -23.65
C GLU A 55 3.51 -54.01 -23.97
N ASN A 56 2.52 -53.54 -24.74
CA ASN A 56 2.38 -52.13 -25.12
C ASN A 56 1.47 -51.32 -24.18
N GLY A 57 0.90 -51.96 -23.15
CA GLY A 57 0.11 -51.32 -22.10
C GLY A 57 -1.37 -51.73 -22.07
N PHE A 58 -2.21 -50.83 -21.56
CA PHE A 58 -3.66 -51.02 -21.48
C PHE A 58 -4.32 -50.42 -22.72
N ARG A 59 -5.16 -51.20 -23.42
CA ARG A 59 -5.89 -50.74 -24.58
C ARG A 59 -7.35 -51.16 -24.60
N THR A 60 -8.20 -50.29 -25.14
CA THR A 60 -9.58 -50.62 -25.50
C THR A 60 -9.66 -50.96 -26.99
N VAL A 61 -10.45 -51.98 -27.32
CA VAL A 61 -10.63 -52.45 -28.70
C VAL A 61 -12.09 -52.37 -29.14
N ASN A 62 -12.30 -52.09 -30.42
CA ASN A 62 -13.62 -52.14 -31.06
C ASN A 62 -14.01 -53.59 -31.41
N ALA A 63 -15.21 -53.77 -31.99
CA ALA A 63 -15.72 -55.08 -32.39
C ALA A 63 -14.90 -55.75 -33.52
N ALA A 64 -14.20 -54.96 -34.33
CA ALA A 64 -13.28 -55.45 -35.36
C ALA A 64 -11.91 -55.87 -34.78
N GLY A 65 -11.67 -55.60 -33.49
CA GLY A 65 -10.41 -55.87 -32.80
C GLY A 65 -9.38 -54.74 -32.92
N ASP A 66 -9.73 -53.63 -33.57
CA ASP A 66 -8.87 -52.46 -33.69
C ASP A 66 -8.78 -51.71 -32.38
N THR A 67 -7.64 -51.07 -32.15
CA THR A 67 -7.40 -50.32 -30.93
C THR A 67 -7.97 -48.91 -31.02
N VAL A 68 -8.89 -48.56 -30.11
CA VAL A 68 -9.59 -47.26 -30.06
C VAL A 68 -9.13 -46.36 -28.91
N GLY A 69 -8.51 -46.92 -27.88
CA GLY A 69 -7.92 -46.15 -26.78
C GLY A 69 -6.68 -46.86 -26.24
N ILE A 70 -5.63 -46.11 -25.92
CA ILE A 70 -4.35 -46.65 -25.46
C ILE A 70 -3.81 -45.79 -24.32
N PHE A 71 -3.34 -46.45 -23.26
CA PHE A 71 -2.43 -45.87 -22.28
C PHE A 71 -1.05 -46.48 -22.49
N GLN A 72 -0.14 -45.70 -23.07
CA GLN A 72 1.23 -46.12 -23.34
C GLN A 72 2.05 -46.04 -22.05
N THR A 73 2.67 -47.15 -21.68
CA THR A 73 3.50 -47.24 -20.46
C THR A 73 4.91 -46.69 -20.67
N SER A 74 5.35 -46.54 -21.91
CA SER A 74 6.69 -46.04 -22.27
C SER A 74 6.88 -44.55 -22.00
N ASP A 75 5.83 -43.76 -22.23
CA ASP A 75 5.86 -42.30 -22.21
C ASP A 75 4.67 -41.68 -21.45
N GLY A 76 3.76 -42.52 -20.93
CA GLY A 76 2.58 -42.08 -20.18
C GLY A 76 1.48 -41.48 -21.07
N THR A 77 1.60 -41.59 -22.40
CA THR A 77 0.65 -40.98 -23.33
C THR A 77 -0.67 -41.73 -23.33
N PHE A 78 -1.77 -40.98 -23.22
CA PHE A 78 -3.12 -41.47 -23.47
C PHE A 78 -3.59 -40.99 -24.83
N VAL A 79 -4.04 -41.91 -25.70
CA VAL A 79 -4.53 -41.59 -27.04
C VAL A 79 -5.88 -42.24 -27.28
N ILE A 80 -6.84 -41.46 -27.75
CA ILE A 80 -8.10 -41.95 -28.32
C ILE A 80 -8.04 -41.87 -29.84
N LYS A 81 -8.49 -42.92 -30.52
CA LYS A 81 -8.54 -43.05 -31.97
C LYS A 81 -9.96 -43.16 -32.48
N ASP A 82 -10.19 -42.69 -33.69
CA ASP A 82 -11.44 -42.91 -34.43
C ASP A 82 -11.55 -44.38 -34.90
N ALA A 83 -12.65 -44.69 -35.59
CA ALA A 83 -12.90 -46.02 -36.15
C ALA A 83 -11.92 -46.41 -37.28
N ALA A 84 -11.20 -45.46 -37.87
CA ALA A 84 -10.17 -45.68 -38.88
C ALA A 84 -8.76 -45.85 -38.27
N GLY A 85 -8.63 -45.71 -36.95
CA GLY A 85 -7.36 -45.80 -36.22
C GLY A 85 -6.57 -44.49 -36.15
N THR A 86 -7.16 -43.37 -36.57
CA THR A 86 -6.58 -42.03 -36.53
C THR A 86 -6.72 -41.44 -35.13
N PRO A 87 -5.66 -40.91 -34.50
CA PRO A 87 -5.77 -40.23 -33.21
C PRO A 87 -6.71 -39.00 -33.26
N MET A 88 -7.66 -38.91 -32.34
CA MET A 88 -8.63 -37.80 -32.21
C MET A 88 -8.36 -36.91 -31.00
N ALA A 89 -7.84 -37.49 -29.92
CA ALA A 89 -7.51 -36.77 -28.70
C ALA A 89 -6.33 -37.44 -28.03
N ARG A 90 -5.46 -36.65 -27.42
CA ARG A 90 -4.31 -37.17 -26.69
C ARG A 90 -3.96 -36.32 -25.48
N PHE A 91 -3.45 -36.99 -24.46
CA PHE A 91 -2.79 -36.39 -23.30
C PHE A 91 -1.37 -36.97 -23.19
N GLY A 92 -0.37 -36.10 -23.13
CA GLY A 92 1.05 -36.50 -23.14
C GLY A 92 1.91 -35.41 -23.75
N GLU A 93 3.05 -35.78 -24.35
CA GLU A 93 3.83 -34.86 -25.18
C GLU A 93 2.97 -34.40 -26.38
N LEU A 94 2.96 -33.10 -26.63
CA LEU A 94 2.11 -32.46 -27.62
C LEU A 94 2.76 -32.56 -29.01
N LEU A 95 2.00 -33.02 -30.00
CA LEU A 95 2.43 -32.97 -31.40
C LEU A 95 2.32 -31.55 -31.96
N SER A 96 1.37 -30.76 -31.47
CA SER A 96 1.27 -29.33 -31.81
C SER A 96 2.44 -28.49 -31.28
N ASP A 97 3.14 -28.98 -30.25
CA ASP A 97 4.18 -28.24 -29.53
C ASP A 97 5.21 -29.22 -28.90
N PRO A 98 6.08 -29.85 -29.71
CA PRO A 98 7.00 -30.88 -29.24
C PRO A 98 7.88 -30.42 -28.08
N GLY A 99 8.14 -31.32 -27.11
CA GLY A 99 8.84 -31.01 -25.87
C GLY A 99 7.96 -30.42 -24.75
N ASN A 100 6.70 -30.07 -25.04
CA ASN A 100 5.73 -29.64 -24.03
C ASN A 100 4.67 -30.73 -23.77
N PHE A 101 4.18 -30.82 -22.54
CA PHE A 101 3.15 -31.78 -22.14
C PHE A 101 1.79 -31.10 -21.95
N GLY A 102 0.72 -31.78 -22.37
CA GLY A 102 -0.64 -31.24 -22.27
C GLY A 102 -1.70 -32.15 -22.89
N GLY A 103 -2.87 -31.58 -23.12
CA GLY A 103 -3.97 -32.21 -23.85
C GLY A 103 -4.22 -31.51 -25.18
N GLU A 104 -4.41 -32.27 -26.25
CA GLU A 104 -4.76 -31.76 -27.59
C GLU A 104 -5.81 -32.64 -28.28
N ILE A 105 -6.60 -32.01 -29.15
CA ILE A 105 -7.59 -32.67 -30.02
C ILE A 105 -7.22 -32.46 -31.48
N TRP A 106 -7.58 -33.43 -32.32
CA TRP A 106 -7.48 -33.31 -33.76
C TRP A 106 -8.65 -32.50 -34.30
N ASP A 107 -8.35 -31.41 -35.01
CA ASP A 107 -9.32 -30.65 -35.81
C ASP A 107 -9.32 -31.21 -37.23
N ASP A 108 -10.40 -31.89 -37.60
CA ASP A 108 -10.58 -32.55 -38.89
C ASP A 108 -10.73 -31.55 -40.04
N ILE A 109 -11.38 -30.41 -39.79
CA ILE A 109 -11.61 -29.36 -40.78
C ILE A 109 -10.27 -28.78 -41.25
N ASN A 110 -9.38 -28.49 -40.30
CA ASN A 110 -8.11 -27.83 -40.59
C ASN A 110 -6.94 -28.82 -40.69
N SER A 111 -7.15 -30.10 -40.37
CA SER A 111 -6.12 -31.14 -40.32
C SER A 111 -4.92 -30.76 -39.44
N VAL A 112 -5.21 -30.22 -38.24
CA VAL A 112 -4.19 -29.77 -37.27
C VAL A 112 -4.52 -30.24 -35.85
N TRP A 113 -3.50 -30.32 -34.99
CA TRP A 113 -3.66 -30.53 -33.56
C TRP A 113 -3.92 -29.20 -32.84
N VAL A 114 -4.99 -29.16 -32.02
CA VAL A 114 -5.39 -28.00 -31.23
C VAL A 114 -5.13 -28.26 -29.74
N LYS A 115 -4.28 -27.43 -29.13
CA LYS A 115 -3.90 -27.48 -27.72
C LYS A 115 -5.04 -27.01 -26.82
N LEU A 116 -5.52 -27.86 -25.91
CA LEU A 116 -6.63 -27.57 -24.98
C LEU A 116 -6.16 -27.26 -23.55
N VAL A 117 -5.14 -27.96 -23.08
CA VAL A 117 -4.63 -27.82 -21.70
C VAL A 117 -3.11 -27.79 -21.75
N THR A 118 -2.50 -26.75 -21.20
CA THR A 118 -1.04 -26.62 -21.10
C THR A 118 -0.67 -26.56 -19.63
N GLY A 119 0.22 -27.43 -19.16
CA GLY A 119 0.65 -27.48 -17.76
C GLY A 119 1.57 -26.34 -17.32
N ALA A 120 1.68 -25.25 -18.09
CA ALA A 120 2.56 -24.13 -17.80
C ALA A 120 1.75 -22.90 -17.38
N SER A 121 2.15 -22.29 -16.26
CA SER A 121 1.77 -20.92 -15.91
C SER A 121 1.94 -19.99 -17.11
N THR A 122 0.92 -19.18 -17.43
CA THR A 122 1.01 -18.16 -18.48
C THR A 122 2.05 -17.11 -18.11
N SER A 123 3.15 -17.02 -18.86
CA SER A 123 4.14 -15.95 -18.71
C SER A 123 3.58 -14.63 -19.28
N TRP A 124 4.08 -13.48 -18.80
CA TRP A 124 3.69 -12.17 -19.35
C TRP A 124 3.94 -12.04 -20.86
N ALA A 125 4.97 -12.74 -21.37
CA ALA A 125 5.25 -12.82 -22.80
C ALA A 125 4.09 -13.46 -23.60
N ALA A 126 3.44 -14.48 -23.02
CA ALA A 126 2.36 -15.24 -23.64
C ALA A 126 0.99 -14.52 -23.60
N VAL A 127 0.84 -13.42 -22.85
CA VAL A 127 -0.41 -12.63 -22.81
C VAL A 127 -0.55 -11.83 -24.12
N THR A 128 -1.51 -12.21 -24.97
CA THR A 128 -1.92 -11.42 -26.16
C THR A 128 -2.86 -10.28 -25.76
N GLY A 129 -2.84 -9.15 -26.49
CA GLY A 129 -3.71 -7.99 -26.20
C GLY A 129 -3.27 -7.12 -25.03
N LYS A 130 -2.04 -7.31 -24.52
CA LYS A 130 -1.46 -6.43 -23.49
C LYS A 130 -1.26 -4.99 -24.01
N PRO A 131 -1.50 -3.96 -23.18
CA PRO A 131 -1.28 -2.56 -23.60
C PRO A 131 0.17 -2.34 -24.06
N THR A 132 0.35 -1.78 -25.26
CA THR A 132 1.69 -1.51 -25.83
C THR A 132 2.23 -0.13 -25.49
N THR A 133 1.38 0.75 -24.94
CA THR A 133 1.66 2.19 -24.74
C THR A 133 1.92 2.61 -23.30
N PHE A 134 1.70 1.72 -22.33
CA PHE A 134 1.94 1.98 -20.91
C PHE A 134 2.87 0.94 -20.30
N ALA A 135 4.12 0.92 -20.75
CA ALA A 135 5.15 0.13 -20.07
C ALA A 135 5.34 0.70 -18.65
N PRO A 136 5.44 -0.14 -17.60
CA PRO A 136 5.65 0.36 -16.24
C PRO A 136 7.01 1.06 -16.14
N THR A 137 6.97 2.38 -15.95
CA THR A 137 8.15 3.21 -15.70
C THR A 137 7.94 4.02 -14.43
N ALA A 138 9.04 4.35 -13.73
CA ALA A 138 8.99 5.30 -12.62
C ALA A 138 8.43 6.64 -13.12
N HIS A 139 7.50 7.21 -12.35
CA HIS A 139 6.90 8.51 -12.61
C HIS A 139 6.52 9.18 -11.27
N THR A 140 6.13 10.44 -11.33
CA THR A 140 5.71 11.25 -10.18
C THR A 140 4.29 11.78 -10.40
N HIS A 141 3.56 11.98 -9.31
CA HIS A 141 2.24 12.59 -9.29
C HIS A 141 2.30 14.01 -8.73
N ALA A 142 1.37 14.87 -9.15
CA ALA A 142 1.17 16.14 -8.47
C ALA A 142 0.52 15.88 -7.10
N GLY A 143 0.80 16.72 -6.10
CA GLY A 143 0.16 16.59 -4.78
C GLY A 143 -1.37 16.63 -4.85
N SER A 144 -1.92 17.38 -5.81
CA SER A 144 -3.35 17.46 -6.11
C SER A 144 -3.98 16.12 -6.54
N ASP A 145 -3.18 15.16 -6.99
CA ASP A 145 -3.68 13.85 -7.39
C ASP A 145 -4.01 12.97 -6.17
N VAL A 146 -3.61 13.39 -4.97
CA VAL A 146 -3.86 12.67 -3.73
C VAL A 146 -5.15 13.18 -3.09
N THR A 147 -6.24 12.45 -3.31
CA THR A 147 -7.58 12.81 -2.81
C THR A 147 -7.84 12.33 -1.37
N SER A 148 -6.87 11.65 -0.76
CA SER A 148 -6.91 11.18 0.63
C SER A 148 -6.05 12.06 1.51
N THR A 149 -6.39 12.19 2.79
CA THR A 149 -5.51 12.85 3.77
C THR A 149 -4.18 12.10 3.86
N VAL A 150 -3.09 12.74 3.42
CA VAL A 150 -1.74 12.27 3.68
C VAL A 150 -1.31 12.85 5.02
N ALA A 151 -1.18 11.98 6.02
CA ALA A 151 -0.67 12.41 7.31
C ALA A 151 0.68 13.12 7.11
N LEU A 152 0.76 14.39 7.54
CA LEU A 152 1.94 15.26 7.49
C LEU A 152 2.28 15.92 6.14
N ALA A 153 1.44 15.85 5.10
CA ALA A 153 1.73 16.52 3.81
C ALA A 153 1.44 18.04 3.79
N ASP A 154 0.49 18.52 4.59
CA ASP A 154 0.09 19.94 4.66
C ASP A 154 0.56 20.64 5.96
N GLY A 155 1.71 20.22 6.47
CA GLY A 155 2.26 20.75 7.73
C GLY A 155 1.80 19.97 8.96
N SER A 156 2.49 20.20 10.06
CA SER A 156 2.21 19.51 11.32
C SER A 156 0.91 20.03 11.93
N ALA A 157 0.10 19.14 12.50
CA ALA A 157 -1.12 19.49 13.25
C ALA A 157 -0.83 20.42 14.46
N TYR A 158 0.44 20.57 14.85
CA TYR A 158 0.94 21.42 15.92
C TYR A 158 2.34 21.92 15.54
N ALA A 159 2.68 23.18 15.83
CA ALA A 159 4.07 23.66 15.68
C ALA A 159 4.96 22.97 16.73
N PHE A 160 5.76 21.96 16.34
CA PHE A 160 6.74 21.32 17.22
C PHE A 160 8.15 21.88 16.98
N ASN A 161 8.72 22.53 18.00
CA ASN A 161 10.09 23.06 18.03
C ASN A 161 10.89 22.28 19.07
N ASN A 162 11.78 21.38 18.64
CA ASN A 162 12.63 20.59 19.55
C ASN A 162 13.73 21.44 20.19
N ASN A 163 14.04 21.13 21.45
CA ASN A 163 15.07 21.83 22.21
C ASN A 163 16.49 21.52 21.70
N VAL A 164 17.32 22.56 21.70
CA VAL A 164 18.74 22.48 21.41
C VAL A 164 19.49 22.51 22.74
N ALA A 165 20.05 21.38 23.17
CA ALA A 165 20.87 21.35 24.37
C ALA A 165 22.16 22.16 24.15
N GLY A 166 22.44 23.13 25.03
CA GLY A 166 23.69 23.90 25.04
C GLY A 166 23.68 25.26 24.31
N THR A 167 22.51 25.87 24.05
CA THR A 167 22.42 27.17 23.34
C THR A 167 21.34 28.09 23.91
N THR A 168 21.30 29.35 23.47
CA THR A 168 20.32 30.37 23.87
C THR A 168 19.03 30.31 23.04
N PHE A 169 17.92 30.73 23.62
CA PHE A 169 16.61 30.82 22.96
C PHE A 169 16.51 32.04 22.02
N TYR A 170 15.76 31.90 20.93
CA TYR A 170 15.31 33.01 20.09
C TYR A 170 13.80 33.18 20.22
N ALA A 171 13.33 34.42 20.32
CA ALA A 171 11.94 34.71 19.98
C ALA A 171 11.75 34.51 18.46
N VAL A 172 10.62 33.92 18.08
CA VAL A 172 10.25 33.69 16.68
C VAL A 172 9.09 34.61 16.34
N TRP A 173 9.15 35.24 15.17
CA TRP A 173 8.09 36.06 14.60
C TRP A 173 7.53 35.37 13.36
N VAL A 174 6.26 35.63 13.05
CA VAL A 174 5.65 35.24 11.78
C VAL A 174 5.75 36.44 10.86
N GLY A 175 6.33 36.26 9.67
CA GLY A 175 6.37 37.27 8.63
C GLY A 175 4.98 37.56 8.10
N ASN A 176 4.72 38.81 7.72
CA ASN A 176 3.46 39.22 7.12
C ASN A 176 3.52 39.24 5.58
N ASP A 177 4.39 38.41 5.02
CA ASP A 177 4.57 38.21 3.59
C ASP A 177 3.66 37.06 3.10
N GLY A 178 3.48 36.92 1.79
CA GLY A 178 2.57 35.90 1.22
C GLY A 178 2.87 34.45 1.63
N GLY A 179 4.04 34.17 2.23
CA GLY A 179 4.39 32.86 2.77
C GLY A 179 4.27 32.70 4.28
N ASN A 180 3.93 33.75 5.04
CA ASN A 180 3.81 33.72 6.51
C ASN A 180 4.99 33.05 7.23
N HIS A 181 6.22 33.36 6.80
CA HIS A 181 7.40 32.61 7.22
C HIS A 181 7.75 32.80 8.70
N LEU A 182 8.17 31.73 9.40
CA LEU A 182 8.72 31.83 10.75
C LEU A 182 10.17 32.38 10.71
N GLY A 183 10.39 33.56 11.28
CA GLY A 183 11.68 34.24 11.37
C GLY A 183 12.21 34.36 12.81
N LYS A 184 13.53 34.37 12.99
CA LYS A 184 14.15 34.64 14.31
C LYS A 184 14.21 36.14 14.57
N ASN A 185 13.81 36.58 15.76
CA ASN A 185 14.01 37.95 16.21
C ASN A 185 15.52 38.18 16.46
N THR A 186 16.18 38.79 15.48
CA THR A 186 17.61 39.11 15.55
C THR A 186 17.80 40.61 15.68
N SER A 187 18.61 41.03 16.67
CA SER A 187 18.78 42.46 16.98
C SER A 187 20.24 42.95 16.90
N SER A 188 21.17 42.07 16.51
CA SER A 188 22.59 42.44 16.36
C SER A 188 22.76 43.54 15.31
N MET A 189 23.60 44.53 15.60
CA MET A 189 23.90 45.65 14.71
C MET A 189 24.42 45.22 13.33
N ARG A 190 25.03 44.02 13.21
CA ARG A 190 25.49 43.47 11.92
C ARG A 190 24.36 43.25 10.90
N TYR A 191 23.12 43.18 11.36
CA TYR A 191 21.93 42.97 10.53
C TYR A 191 21.13 44.26 10.30
N LYS A 192 21.65 45.41 10.71
CA LYS A 192 20.93 46.70 10.70
C LYS A 192 21.79 47.79 10.10
N GLU A 193 21.14 48.71 9.40
CA GLU A 193 21.74 49.93 8.85
C GLU A 193 20.90 51.15 9.24
N ASN A 194 21.43 52.36 9.06
CA ASN A 194 20.74 53.62 9.38
C ASN A 194 20.23 53.70 10.84
N VAL A 195 20.97 53.12 11.79
CA VAL A 195 20.61 53.11 13.22
C VAL A 195 20.73 54.52 13.78
N ARG A 196 19.62 55.06 14.28
CA ARG A 196 19.51 56.40 14.85
C ARG A 196 18.65 56.40 16.12
N PRO A 197 18.87 57.34 17.06
CA PRO A 197 17.98 57.50 18.20
C PRO A 197 16.56 57.81 17.73
N TYR A 198 15.59 57.21 18.42
CA TYR A 198 14.17 57.47 18.26
C TYR A 198 13.53 57.27 19.63
N GLY A 199 12.56 58.11 19.98
CA GLY A 199 11.77 57.97 21.19
C GLY A 199 10.31 58.23 20.89
N VAL A 200 9.44 57.54 21.60
CA VAL A 200 7.99 57.77 21.54
C VAL A 200 7.59 58.82 22.58
N ASP A 201 6.47 59.49 22.37
CA ASP A 201 5.94 60.48 23.32
C ASP A 201 5.42 59.79 24.60
N PRO A 202 6.07 60.00 25.77
CA PRO A 202 5.68 59.39 27.03
C PRO A 202 4.22 59.65 27.42
N ALA A 203 3.73 60.86 27.15
CA ALA A 203 2.37 61.25 27.51
C ALA A 203 1.33 60.52 26.68
N LYS A 204 1.64 60.20 25.42
CA LYS A 204 0.75 59.39 24.56
C LYS A 204 0.76 57.92 24.93
N VAL A 205 1.92 57.38 25.32
CA VAL A 205 2.00 56.00 25.82
C VAL A 205 1.17 55.82 27.09
N LEU A 206 1.20 56.81 28.00
CA LEU A 206 0.38 56.81 29.22
C LEU A 206 -1.12 56.98 28.98
N GLN A 207 -1.53 57.46 27.80
CA GLN A 207 -2.95 57.56 27.40
C GLN A 207 -3.50 56.27 26.81
N LEU A 208 -2.67 55.23 26.62
CA LEU A 208 -3.16 53.94 26.15
C LEU A 208 -4.11 53.32 27.19
N GLU A 209 -5.32 52.98 26.76
CA GLU A 209 -6.36 52.40 27.61
C GLU A 209 -6.59 50.91 27.28
N PRO A 210 -6.32 49.99 28.23
CA PRO A 210 -6.70 48.61 28.07
C PRO A 210 -8.21 48.44 27.99
N LYS A 211 -8.67 47.54 27.13
CA LYS A 211 -10.06 47.19 26.90
C LYS A 211 -10.32 45.72 27.23
N ILE A 212 -11.56 45.43 27.60
CA ILE A 212 -12.12 44.08 27.60
C ILE A 212 -13.00 43.95 26.36
N PHE A 213 -12.87 42.87 25.61
CA PHE A 213 -13.62 42.65 24.38
C PHE A 213 -13.94 41.17 24.14
N ASP A 214 -14.98 40.94 23.35
CA ASP A 214 -15.36 39.62 22.87
C ASP A 214 -14.91 39.46 21.41
N ARG A 215 -14.38 38.29 21.06
CA ARG A 215 -14.10 37.98 19.66
C ARG A 215 -15.40 37.76 18.90
N LYS A 216 -15.44 38.29 17.67
CA LYS A 216 -16.53 38.03 16.74
C LYS A 216 -16.62 36.51 16.50
N PRO A 217 -17.85 35.94 16.39
CA PRO A 217 -18.01 34.55 16.03
C PRO A 217 -17.46 34.29 14.63
N VAL A 218 -16.90 33.09 14.43
CA VAL A 218 -16.36 32.66 13.14
C VAL A 218 -17.31 31.66 12.51
N ARG A 219 -17.67 31.92 11.24
CA ARG A 219 -18.40 30.98 10.40
C ARG A 219 -17.41 29.98 9.82
N ILE A 220 -17.58 28.71 10.16
CA ILE A 220 -16.87 27.59 9.54
C ILE A 220 -17.81 27.02 8.48
N PRO A 221 -17.52 27.24 7.19
CA PRO A 221 -18.37 26.72 6.12
C PRO A 221 -18.37 25.19 6.13
N THR A 222 -19.51 24.60 5.79
CA THR A 222 -19.59 23.15 5.61
C THR A 222 -18.63 22.73 4.50
N PRO A 223 -17.76 21.72 4.71
CA PRO A 223 -16.81 21.28 3.69
C PRO A 223 -17.51 20.91 2.38
N GLU A 224 -16.87 21.23 1.26
CA GLU A 224 -17.38 20.92 -0.07
C GLU A 224 -17.63 19.40 -0.21
N GLY A 225 -18.85 19.02 -0.59
CA GLY A 225 -19.28 17.62 -0.69
C GLY A 225 -19.96 17.04 0.56
N GLN A 226 -20.15 17.83 1.62
CA GLN A 226 -20.97 17.46 2.79
C GLN A 226 -22.26 18.29 2.87
N GLU A 227 -23.35 17.66 3.29
CA GLU A 227 -24.67 18.29 3.41
C GLU A 227 -24.91 18.66 4.89
N GLY A 228 -25.11 19.95 5.17
CA GLY A 228 -25.34 20.46 6.52
C GLY A 228 -25.28 22.00 6.57
N PRO A 229 -25.75 22.62 7.67
CA PRO A 229 -25.59 24.05 7.87
C PRO A 229 -24.15 24.41 8.23
N ASP A 230 -23.73 25.64 7.92
CA ASP A 230 -22.45 26.15 8.39
C ASP A 230 -22.40 26.16 9.91
N GLN A 231 -21.24 25.82 10.46
CA GLN A 231 -21.03 25.86 11.89
C GLN A 231 -20.64 27.28 12.31
N MET A 232 -21.38 27.83 13.28
CA MET A 232 -21.00 29.08 13.94
C MET A 232 -20.24 28.76 15.22
N VAL A 233 -18.96 29.12 15.27
CA VAL A 233 -18.15 29.00 16.47
C VAL A 233 -18.13 30.34 17.17
N THR A 234 -18.65 30.38 18.39
CA THR A 234 -18.59 31.58 19.23
C THR A 234 -17.15 31.92 19.55
N GLY A 235 -16.80 33.21 19.42
CA GLY A 235 -15.49 33.69 19.85
C GLY A 235 -15.36 33.62 21.37
N ALA A 236 -14.12 33.69 21.85
CA ALA A 236 -13.86 33.84 23.27
C ALA A 236 -14.38 35.21 23.75
N THR A 237 -14.87 35.24 24.99
CA THR A 237 -15.42 36.43 25.65
C THR A 237 -14.47 36.96 26.71
N ASP A 238 -14.62 38.23 27.05
CA ASP A 238 -13.88 38.92 28.10
C ASP A 238 -12.34 38.87 27.94
N GLU A 239 -11.85 38.93 26.69
CA GLU A 239 -10.41 39.04 26.44
C GLU A 239 -9.90 40.45 26.79
N TYR A 240 -8.71 40.51 27.40
CA TYR A 240 -8.05 41.74 27.81
C TYR A 240 -6.94 42.13 26.82
N GLY A 241 -6.94 43.37 26.37
CA GLY A 241 -5.91 43.87 25.46
C GLY A 241 -6.09 45.33 25.07
N LEU A 242 -5.48 45.71 23.96
CA LEU A 242 -5.57 47.03 23.33
C LEU A 242 -6.20 46.90 21.94
N ILE A 243 -6.82 47.99 21.46
CA ILE A 243 -7.41 48.08 20.12
C ILE A 243 -6.45 48.82 19.19
N ALA A 244 -6.06 48.17 18.08
CA ALA A 244 -4.97 48.64 17.23
C ALA A 244 -5.23 50.02 16.62
N GLU A 245 -6.48 50.32 16.28
CA GLU A 245 -6.92 51.60 15.73
C GLU A 245 -6.83 52.73 16.76
N GLU A 246 -7.13 52.46 18.04
CA GLU A 246 -6.95 53.43 19.13
C GLU A 246 -5.45 53.67 19.39
N VAL A 247 -4.67 52.58 19.42
CA VAL A 247 -3.20 52.68 19.57
C VAL A 247 -2.58 53.47 18.43
N HIS A 248 -3.04 53.30 17.19
CA HIS A 248 -2.51 54.02 16.03
C HIS A 248 -2.59 55.55 16.19
N GLN A 249 -3.62 56.06 16.86
CA GLN A 249 -3.78 57.50 17.08
C GLN A 249 -2.76 58.08 18.07
N LEU A 250 -2.24 57.24 18.98
CA LEU A 250 -1.38 57.64 20.09
C LEU A 250 0.08 57.23 19.85
N VAL A 251 0.31 55.95 19.55
CA VAL A 251 1.63 55.31 19.43
C VAL A 251 1.64 54.44 18.16
N PRO A 252 1.67 55.05 16.96
CA PRO A 252 1.60 54.32 15.69
C PRO A 252 2.78 53.34 15.46
N GLU A 253 3.90 53.53 16.16
CA GLU A 253 5.13 52.75 15.99
C GLU A 253 5.00 51.28 16.37
N ILE A 254 4.00 50.93 17.18
CA ILE A 254 3.76 49.56 17.63
C ILE A 254 2.60 48.89 16.89
N VAL A 255 2.03 49.54 15.86
CA VAL A 255 0.92 49.00 15.08
C VAL A 255 1.43 48.12 13.94
N VAL A 256 0.74 46.99 13.73
CA VAL A 256 0.96 46.09 12.60
C VAL A 256 0.00 46.46 11.48
N TRP A 257 0.53 46.52 10.26
CA TRP A 257 -0.23 46.72 9.05
C TRP A 257 -0.23 45.43 8.21
N TYR A 258 -1.37 45.07 7.65
CA TYR A 258 -1.53 44.02 6.66
C TYR A 258 -2.43 44.52 5.54
N ASP A 259 -2.00 44.36 4.29
CA ASP A 259 -2.76 44.77 3.09
C ASP A 259 -3.35 46.20 3.19
N ASP A 260 -2.49 47.16 3.56
CA ASP A 260 -2.81 48.57 3.79
C ASP A 260 -3.89 48.85 4.87
N GLN A 261 -4.16 47.87 5.73
CA GLN A 261 -5.09 47.98 6.85
C GLN A 261 -4.37 47.78 8.18
N ILE A 262 -4.89 48.43 9.22
CA ILE A 262 -4.47 48.18 10.60
C ILE A 262 -4.93 46.77 10.98
N ASP A 263 -4.00 45.92 11.38
CA ASP A 263 -4.23 44.49 11.61
C ASP A 263 -4.03 44.08 13.07
N GLY A 264 -3.04 44.68 13.75
CA GLY A 264 -2.71 44.28 15.10
C GLY A 264 -1.71 45.17 15.82
N ILE A 265 -1.19 44.66 16.93
CA ILE A 265 -0.28 45.38 17.82
C ILE A 265 0.96 44.52 18.09
N ARG A 266 2.13 45.14 17.95
CA ARG A 266 3.43 44.64 18.40
C ARG A 266 3.56 44.83 19.91
N TYR A 267 2.87 44.00 20.69
CA TYR A 267 2.95 44.03 22.15
C TYR A 267 4.39 43.85 22.67
N ASP A 268 5.26 43.18 21.91
CA ASP A 268 6.67 43.05 22.23
C ASP A 268 7.44 44.39 22.20
N LEU A 269 6.94 45.38 21.44
CA LEU A 269 7.50 46.73 21.40
C LEU A 269 6.89 47.66 22.45
N LEU A 270 5.79 47.28 23.11
CA LEU A 270 5.18 48.10 24.16
C LEU A 270 6.16 48.37 25.32
N ALA A 271 6.98 47.39 25.69
CA ALA A 271 8.02 47.57 26.71
C ALA A 271 9.09 48.60 26.29
N LEU A 272 9.41 48.69 24.99
CA LEU A 272 10.32 49.70 24.47
C LEU A 272 9.66 51.09 24.49
N ALA A 273 8.37 51.19 24.20
CA ALA A 273 7.62 52.44 24.34
C ALA A 273 7.58 52.92 25.80
N LEU A 274 7.37 52.01 26.74
CA LEU A 274 7.40 52.29 28.19
C LEU A 274 8.78 52.69 28.70
N LEU A 275 9.86 52.37 28.00
CA LEU A 275 11.21 52.82 28.38
C LEU A 275 11.31 54.35 28.34
N ASP A 276 10.67 55.00 27.36
CA ASP A 276 10.70 56.46 27.27
C ASP A 276 9.81 57.10 28.34
N VAL A 277 8.72 56.44 28.75
CA VAL A 277 7.94 56.80 29.94
C VAL A 277 8.81 56.74 31.20
N ALA A 278 9.54 55.66 31.40
CA ALA A 278 10.40 55.51 32.57
C ALA A 278 11.51 56.57 32.62
N LYS A 279 12.14 56.89 31.48
CA LYS A 279 13.14 57.96 31.38
C LYS A 279 12.54 59.33 31.68
N ASP A 280 11.34 59.60 31.16
CA ASP A 280 10.64 60.86 31.41
C ASP A 280 10.27 61.01 32.89
N GLN A 281 9.78 59.95 33.52
CA GLN A 281 9.51 59.92 34.96
C GLN A 281 10.78 60.13 35.79
N ASP A 282 11.91 59.50 35.44
CA ASP A 282 13.19 59.72 36.13
C ASP A 282 13.66 61.18 36.02
N ARG A 283 13.50 61.79 34.84
CA ARG A 283 13.77 63.22 34.65
C ARG A 283 12.88 64.08 35.55
N GLN A 284 11.56 63.87 35.50
CA GLN A 284 10.60 64.64 36.31
C GLN A 284 10.88 64.48 37.80
N LEU A 285 11.23 63.28 38.27
CA LEU A 285 11.59 63.04 39.68
C LEU A 285 12.84 63.81 40.11
N LYS A 286 13.86 63.89 39.26
CA LYS A 286 15.06 64.69 39.50
C LYS A 286 14.73 66.18 39.56
N GLU A 287 13.97 66.67 38.58
CA GLU A 287 13.54 68.08 38.53
C GLU A 287 12.69 68.45 39.76
N HIS A 288 11.74 67.61 40.16
CA HIS A 288 10.93 67.83 41.37
C HIS A 288 11.80 67.79 42.64
N THR A 289 12.79 66.90 42.70
CA THR A 289 13.72 66.82 43.84
C THR A 289 14.54 68.12 43.98
N GLU A 290 15.05 68.65 42.86
CA GLU A 290 15.76 69.93 42.84
C GLU A 290 14.87 71.10 43.24
N GLN A 291 13.63 71.14 42.74
CA GLN A 291 12.65 72.16 43.11
C GLN A 291 12.29 72.11 44.59
N ILE A 292 12.09 70.91 45.15
CA ILE A 292 11.85 70.71 46.58
C ILE A 292 13.05 71.24 47.38
N ALA A 293 14.28 70.89 47.00
CA ALA A 293 15.48 71.37 47.68
C ALA A 293 15.59 72.91 47.63
N ALA A 294 15.29 73.52 46.47
CA ALA A 294 15.32 74.97 46.31
C ALA A 294 14.23 75.67 47.16
N LEU A 295 13.02 75.11 47.20
CA LEU A 295 11.93 75.61 48.04
C LEU A 295 12.27 75.50 49.52
N GLN A 296 12.85 74.37 49.95
CA GLN A 296 13.28 74.16 51.32
C GLN A 296 14.32 75.23 51.73
N ALA A 297 15.34 75.47 50.90
CA ALA A 297 16.33 76.51 51.14
C ALA A 297 15.72 77.93 51.20
N ALA A 298 14.72 78.23 50.37
CA ALA A 298 14.02 79.51 50.39
C ALA A 298 13.20 79.72 51.67
N VAL A 299 12.53 78.67 52.15
CA VAL A 299 11.77 78.70 53.41
C VAL A 299 12.69 78.94 54.61
N GLU A 300 13.82 78.23 54.66
CA GLU A 300 14.85 78.43 55.69
C GLU A 300 15.39 79.87 55.68
N ALA A 301 15.65 80.44 54.48
CA ALA A 301 16.12 81.81 54.34
C ALA A 301 15.11 82.87 54.81
N MET A 302 13.80 82.56 54.80
CA MET A 302 12.74 83.42 55.33
C MET A 302 12.52 83.27 56.84
N GLY A 303 13.34 82.46 57.52
CA GLY A 303 13.22 82.19 58.96
C GLY A 303 12.13 81.18 59.31
N GLY A 304 11.58 80.47 58.32
CA GLY A 304 10.70 79.33 58.55
C GLY A 304 11.51 78.09 58.88
N THR A 305 11.13 77.37 59.93
CA THR A 305 11.60 75.99 60.19
C THR A 305 10.64 75.00 59.54
N LEU A 306 11.18 74.07 58.74
CA LEU A 306 10.45 72.93 58.20
C LEU A 306 10.19 71.86 59.25
#